data_AF-A0A1F8GHN6-F1
#
_entry.id   AF-A0A1F8GHN6-F1
#
_cell.length_a   1.000
_cell.length_b   1.000
_cell.length_c   1.000
_cell.angle_alpha   90.00
_cell.angle_beta   90.00
_cell.angle_gamma   90.00
#
_symmetry.space_group_name_H-M   'P 1'
#
loop_
_entity.id
_entity.type
_entity.pdbx_description
1 polymer ?
#
loop_
_entity_poly.entity_id
_entity_poly.type
_entity_poly.pdbx_seq_one_letter_code
_entity_poly.pdbx_strand_id
1 'polypeptide(L)'
;MAKSLSNKQAIKTGAIGRRHQRSRKEESEFGLAGKEFVLCSDCGSVYFDKAWHHRLEEEKDVHLKTDRKIKFELCPACKMKKEKLFEGELIVIIKDKDKKADVMNTIKNSNEQARERDPMDRILWTEDKGNEVRIFTSENQLAVRIGKKLESSFPGSKLKIKHTGEDIARVYIGVIRGPRDDLNEI
;
A
#
# COMPACT_ATOMS: atom_id res chain seq x y z
N MET A 1 7.31 -37.84 42.55
CA MET A 1 8.27 -37.90 41.42
C MET A 1 7.60 -37.19 40.24
N ALA A 2 7.75 -35.89 40.00
CA ALA A 2 8.93 -35.07 39.65
C ALA A 2 9.52 -35.37 38.25
N LYS A 3 9.72 -34.26 37.50
CA LYS A 3 10.34 -34.02 36.17
C LYS A 3 9.36 -34.07 34.98
N SER A 4 8.94 -32.98 34.32
CA SER A 4 9.55 -31.73 33.83
C SER A 4 10.37 -31.85 32.54
N LEU A 5 10.09 -30.91 31.60
CA LEU A 5 10.92 -30.40 30.48
C LEU A 5 10.98 -31.29 29.21
N SER A 6 11.02 -30.82 27.96
CA SER A 6 10.97 -29.48 27.32
C SER A 6 11.05 -29.71 25.79
N ASN A 7 10.48 -28.78 25.00
CA ASN A 7 10.81 -28.36 23.63
C ASN A 7 10.94 -29.38 22.47
N LYS A 8 10.22 -29.09 21.37
CA LYS A 8 10.79 -28.45 20.16
C LYS A 8 9.69 -28.13 19.10
N GLN A 9 9.64 -26.85 18.71
CA GLN A 9 9.55 -26.32 17.32
C GLN A 9 8.35 -26.74 16.43
N ALA A 10 7.65 -25.88 15.68
CA ALA A 10 7.77 -24.47 15.32
C ALA A 10 6.38 -24.00 14.83
N ILE A 11 5.96 -22.78 15.18
CA ILE A 11 4.70 -22.19 14.70
C ILE A 11 4.93 -21.72 13.26
N LYS A 12 4.30 -22.39 12.28
CA LYS A 12 4.19 -21.89 10.90
C LYS A 12 3.25 -20.70 10.87
N THR A 13 3.74 -19.49 11.16
CA THR A 13 3.02 -18.25 10.83
C THR A 13 3.17 -17.96 9.34
N GLY A 14 2.14 -18.29 8.57
CA GLY A 14 2.10 -18.03 7.13
C GLY A 14 0.75 -18.34 6.49
N ALA A 15 -0.35 -18.18 7.22
CA ALA A 15 -1.68 -18.22 6.60
C ALA A 15 -2.01 -16.82 6.07
N ILE A 16 -1.79 -16.64 4.77
CA ILE A 16 -2.35 -15.54 3.98
C ILE A 16 -3.85 -15.50 4.31
N GLY A 17 -4.30 -14.44 4.97
CA GLY A 17 -5.71 -14.27 5.32
C GLY A 17 -6.57 -14.43 4.07
N ARG A 18 -7.66 -15.19 4.18
CA ARG A 18 -8.57 -15.43 3.05
C ARG A 18 -9.02 -14.06 2.51
N ARG A 19 -8.78 -13.84 1.21
CA ARG A 19 -9.39 -12.76 0.42
C ARG A 19 -10.85 -12.70 0.81
N HIS A 20 -11.34 -11.56 1.31
CA HIS A 20 -12.75 -11.41 1.65
C HIS A 20 -13.55 -11.79 0.40
N GLN A 21 -14.29 -12.90 0.46
CA GLN A 21 -15.13 -13.31 -0.66
C GLN A 21 -16.24 -12.28 -0.76
N ARG A 22 -16.23 -11.51 -1.86
CA ARG A 22 -17.29 -10.57 -2.21
C ARG A 22 -18.64 -11.29 -2.11
N SER A 23 -19.59 -10.64 -1.45
CA SER A 23 -20.91 -11.23 -1.24
C SER A 23 -21.62 -11.39 -2.60
N ARG A 24 -22.42 -12.45 -2.74
CA ARG A 24 -23.20 -12.76 -3.96
C ARG A 24 -24.13 -11.63 -4.43
N LYS A 25 -24.34 -10.60 -3.61
CA LYS A 25 -25.19 -9.43 -3.88
C LYS A 25 -24.49 -8.38 -4.75
N GLU A 26 -23.16 -8.23 -4.65
CA GLU A 26 -22.38 -7.29 -5.48
C GLU A 26 -22.34 -7.69 -6.96
N GLU A 27 -22.49 -8.99 -7.25
CA GLU A 27 -22.46 -9.55 -8.61
C GLU A 27 -23.65 -9.06 -9.47
N SER A 28 -24.75 -8.63 -8.83
CA SER A 28 -25.98 -8.22 -9.49
C SER A 28 -26.06 -6.73 -9.85
N GLU A 29 -25.22 -5.86 -9.27
CA GLU A 29 -25.32 -4.39 -9.47
C GLU A 29 -24.47 -3.88 -10.64
N PHE A 30 -23.52 -4.67 -11.10
CA PHE A 30 -22.68 -4.33 -12.23
C PHE A 30 -23.04 -5.29 -13.37
N GLY A 31 -23.59 -4.80 -14.50
CA GLY A 31 -24.02 -5.62 -15.63
C GLY A 31 -22.94 -6.56 -16.21
N LEU A 32 -23.29 -7.31 -17.27
CA LEU A 32 -22.40 -8.28 -17.93
C LEU A 32 -21.03 -7.66 -18.19
N ALA A 33 -19.96 -8.31 -17.73
CA ALA A 33 -18.59 -7.85 -17.91
C ALA A 33 -18.31 -7.63 -19.40
N GLY A 34 -18.01 -6.39 -19.79
CA GLY A 34 -17.62 -6.06 -21.16
C GLY A 34 -16.38 -6.88 -21.55
N LYS A 35 -16.33 -7.36 -22.79
CA LYS A 35 -15.21 -8.17 -23.31
C LYS A 35 -13.94 -7.34 -23.61
N GLU A 36 -13.92 -6.07 -23.23
CA GLU A 36 -12.85 -5.13 -23.56
C GLU A 36 -11.78 -5.14 -22.47
N PHE A 37 -10.52 -5.20 -22.90
CA PHE A 37 -9.37 -5.06 -22.01
C PHE A 37 -8.83 -3.64 -22.15
N VAL A 38 -8.57 -2.96 -21.02
CA VAL A 38 -7.89 -1.66 -21.01
C VAL A 38 -6.50 -1.84 -20.45
N LEU A 39 -5.48 -1.52 -21.23
CA LEU A 39 -4.08 -1.59 -20.83
C LEU A 39 -3.59 -0.19 -20.46
N CYS A 40 -2.97 -0.08 -19.28
CA CYS A 40 -2.28 1.13 -18.88
C CYS A 40 -1.05 1.38 -19.75
N SER A 41 -1.05 2.50 -20.49
CA SER A 41 0.08 2.88 -21.34
C SER A 41 1.38 3.11 -20.57
N ASP A 42 1.29 3.44 -19.28
CA ASP A 42 2.45 3.77 -18.45
C ASP A 42 2.98 2.59 -17.63
N CYS A 43 2.10 1.90 -16.88
CA CYS A 43 2.52 0.84 -15.95
C CYS A 43 2.17 -0.58 -16.41
N GLY A 44 1.44 -0.74 -17.51
CA GLY A 44 1.06 -2.04 -18.07
C GLY A 44 0.02 -2.83 -17.26
N SER A 45 -0.58 -2.23 -16.21
CA SER A 45 -1.73 -2.81 -15.50
C SER A 45 -2.91 -2.94 -16.45
N VAL A 46 -3.76 -3.94 -16.21
CA VAL A 46 -4.84 -4.31 -17.13
C VAL A 46 -6.18 -4.27 -16.42
N TYR A 47 -7.14 -3.56 -16.98
CA TYR A 47 -8.52 -3.57 -16.50
C TYR A 47 -9.32 -4.62 -17.26
N PHE A 48 -9.87 -5.57 -16.51
CA PHE A 48 -10.86 -6.53 -16.97
C PHE A 48 -11.65 -7.07 -15.78
N ASP A 49 -12.82 -7.64 -16.03
CA ASP A 49 -13.69 -8.17 -14.98
C ASP A 49 -13.94 -7.15 -13.84
N LYS A 50 -14.12 -5.89 -14.23
CA LYS A 50 -14.40 -4.74 -13.34
C LYS A 50 -13.30 -4.44 -12.30
N ALA A 51 -12.08 -4.93 -12.49
CA ALA A 51 -10.95 -4.67 -11.61
C ALA A 51 -9.65 -4.42 -12.39
N TRP A 52 -8.70 -3.74 -11.74
CA TRP A 52 -7.35 -3.59 -12.25
C TRP A 52 -6.48 -4.74 -11.76
N HIS A 53 -5.72 -5.32 -12.68
CA HIS A 53 -4.83 -6.44 -12.43
C HIS A 53 -3.39 -6.07 -12.79
N HIS A 54 -2.44 -6.79 -12.21
CA HIS A 54 -1.04 -6.70 -12.59
C HIS A 54 -0.85 -7.07 -14.05
N ARG A 55 0.33 -6.73 -14.59
CA ARG A 55 0.70 -7.09 -15.95
C ARG A 55 0.50 -8.59 -16.14
N LEU A 56 -0.03 -8.96 -17.30
CA LEU A 56 -0.33 -10.34 -17.73
C LEU A 56 0.96 -11.17 -17.83
N GLU A 57 1.53 -11.60 -16.71
CA GLU A 57 2.71 -12.48 -16.71
C GLU A 57 2.36 -13.92 -16.27
N GLU A 58 1.20 -14.17 -15.65
CA GLU A 58 0.85 -15.51 -15.15
C GLU A 58 -0.59 -16.03 -15.40
N GLU A 59 -1.61 -15.19 -15.66
CA GLU A 59 -2.94 -15.67 -16.09
C GLU A 59 -3.00 -15.96 -17.61
N LYS A 60 -2.03 -16.77 -18.05
CA LYS A 60 -1.78 -17.16 -19.44
C LYS A 60 -2.99 -17.87 -20.07
N ASP A 61 -3.24 -17.55 -21.33
CA ASP A 61 -3.99 -18.32 -22.35
C ASP A 61 -5.51 -18.53 -22.25
N VAL A 62 -6.18 -18.36 -21.10
CA VAL A 62 -7.63 -18.67 -21.04
C VAL A 62 -8.50 -17.54 -21.58
N HIS A 63 -8.16 -16.28 -21.30
CA HIS A 63 -9.00 -15.13 -21.64
C HIS A 63 -8.58 -14.39 -22.93
N LEU A 64 -7.37 -14.63 -23.42
CA LEU A 64 -6.81 -14.01 -24.65
C LEU A 64 -7.11 -14.81 -25.93
N LYS A 65 -7.71 -16.00 -25.84
CA LYS A 65 -8.14 -16.82 -26.99
C LYS A 65 -9.36 -16.28 -27.75
N THR A 66 -9.92 -15.15 -27.30
CA THR A 66 -11.07 -14.53 -27.94
C THR A 66 -10.61 -13.21 -28.54
N ASP A 67 -11.09 -12.93 -29.75
CA ASP A 67 -10.90 -11.73 -30.58
C ASP A 67 -11.34 -10.43 -29.85
N ARG A 68 -10.66 -10.09 -28.75
CA ARG A 68 -11.04 -9.05 -27.80
C ARG A 68 -10.28 -7.78 -28.12
N LYS A 69 -11.02 -6.67 -28.20
CA LYS A 69 -10.46 -5.35 -28.46
C LYS A 69 -9.64 -4.89 -27.25
N ILE A 70 -8.39 -4.55 -27.49
CA ILE A 70 -7.49 -3.91 -26.53
C ILE A 70 -7.58 -2.40 -26.72
N LYS A 71 -7.86 -1.68 -25.62
CA LYS A 71 -7.77 -0.22 -25.54
C LYS A 71 -6.56 0.16 -24.69
N PHE A 72 -5.95 1.30 -25.00
CA PHE A 72 -4.85 1.85 -24.20
C PHE A 72 -5.33 3.14 -23.52
N GLU A 73 -5.26 3.18 -22.20
CA GLU A 73 -5.66 4.34 -21.38
C GLU A 73 -4.90 4.31 -20.05
N LEU A 74 -4.61 5.46 -19.44
CA LEU A 74 -3.95 5.50 -18.13
C LEU A 74 -4.83 4.87 -17.04
N CYS A 75 -4.21 4.04 -16.19
CA CYS A 75 -4.88 3.59 -14.98
C CYS A 75 -5.08 4.74 -13.98
N PRO A 76 -6.05 4.64 -13.05
CA PRO A 76 -6.33 5.66 -12.04
C PRO A 76 -5.07 6.15 -11.33
N ALA A 77 -4.24 5.25 -10.81
CA ALA A 77 -3.04 5.64 -10.09
C ALA A 77 -1.96 6.28 -11.00
N CYS A 78 -1.93 6.00 -12.30
CA CYS A 78 -0.99 6.67 -13.23
C CYS A 78 -1.51 8.08 -13.55
N LYS A 79 -2.82 8.21 -13.76
CA LYS A 79 -3.48 9.49 -13.95
C LYS A 79 -3.27 10.41 -12.75
N MET A 80 -3.50 9.92 -11.52
CA MET A 80 -3.24 10.66 -10.28
C MET A 80 -1.79 11.17 -10.19
N LYS A 81 -0.81 10.32 -10.50
CA LYS A 81 0.61 10.70 -10.50
C LYS A 81 0.91 11.83 -11.50
N LYS A 82 0.30 11.78 -12.68
CA LYS A 82 0.48 12.78 -13.74
C LYS A 82 -0.18 14.12 -13.39
N GLU A 83 -1.37 14.05 -12.80
CA GLU A 83 -2.17 15.23 -12.40
C GLU A 83 -1.79 15.77 -11.01
N LYS A 84 -0.83 15.14 -10.32
CA LYS A 84 -0.41 15.48 -8.94
C LYS A 84 -1.56 15.44 -7.93
N LEU A 85 -2.50 14.52 -8.15
CA LEU A 85 -3.58 14.21 -7.24
C LEU A 85 -3.16 13.06 -6.32
N PHE A 86 -3.69 13.06 -5.10
CA PHE A 86 -3.43 12.05 -4.08
C PHE A 86 -4.61 11.99 -3.11
N GLU A 87 -4.74 10.86 -2.44
CA GLU A 87 -5.70 10.70 -1.34
C GLU A 87 -4.94 10.64 -0.02
N GLY A 88 -3.88 9.82 0.08
CA GLY A 88 -3.06 9.77 1.29
C GLY A 88 -1.82 10.66 1.21
N GLU A 89 -1.51 11.32 2.31
CA GLU A 89 -0.26 12.04 2.55
C GLU A 89 0.37 11.54 3.85
N LEU A 90 1.60 11.05 3.79
CA LEU A 90 2.40 10.62 4.94
C LEU A 90 3.60 11.55 5.09
N ILE A 91 3.68 12.23 6.24
CA ILE A 91 4.76 13.12 6.63
C ILE A 91 5.59 12.43 7.71
N VAL A 92 6.84 12.14 7.38
CA VAL A 92 7.77 11.44 8.26
C VAL A 92 8.86 12.41 8.70
N ILE A 93 8.90 12.74 9.98
CA ILE A 93 9.94 13.57 10.60
C ILE A 93 10.98 12.63 11.20
N ILE A 94 12.18 12.63 10.62
CA ILE A 94 13.29 11.76 11.00
C ILE A 94 14.31 12.61 11.77
N LYS A 95 14.27 12.54 13.10
CA LYS A 95 15.26 13.23 13.96
C LYS A 95 16.57 12.45 14.03
N ASP A 96 16.48 11.12 13.98
CA ASP A 96 17.65 10.24 13.95
C ASP A 96 18.05 9.88 12.52
N LYS A 97 19.11 10.51 12.01
CA LYS A 97 19.61 10.29 10.65
C LYS A 97 20.06 8.85 10.42
N ASP A 98 20.52 8.16 11.46
CA ASP A 98 21.00 6.76 11.35
C ASP A 98 19.85 5.81 11.01
N LYS A 99 18.61 6.19 11.36
CA LYS A 99 17.39 5.43 11.07
C LYS A 99 16.75 5.75 9.72
N LYS A 100 17.26 6.75 8.98
CA LYS A 100 16.64 7.18 7.72
C LYS A 100 16.55 6.04 6.70
N ALA A 101 17.62 5.26 6.54
CA ALA A 101 17.64 4.13 5.60
C ALA A 101 16.60 3.07 5.96
N ASP A 102 16.51 2.70 7.25
CA ASP A 102 15.54 1.71 7.75
C ASP A 102 14.09 2.17 7.54
N VAL A 103 13.83 3.45 7.79
CA VAL A 103 12.51 4.07 7.60
C VAL A 103 12.11 4.01 6.13
N MET A 104 12.99 4.41 5.22
CA MET A 104 12.74 4.37 3.77
C MET A 104 12.55 2.93 3.26
N ASN A 105 13.32 1.98 3.78
CA ASN A 105 13.15 0.56 3.46
C ASN A 105 11.78 0.04 3.94
N THR A 106 11.34 0.43 5.14
CA THR A 106 10.02 0.03 5.67
C THR A 106 8.87 0.58 4.81
N ILE A 107 8.99 1.84 4.37
CA ILE A 107 8.04 2.49 3.45
C ILE A 107 8.00 1.75 2.11
N LYS A 108 9.17 1.47 1.52
CA LYS A 108 9.29 0.75 0.24
C LYS A 108 8.65 -0.64 0.31
N ASN A 109 8.96 -1.41 1.35
CA ASN A 109 8.42 -2.75 1.54
C ASN A 109 6.90 -2.73 1.73
N SER A 110 6.39 -1.75 2.48
CA SER A 110 4.94 -1.59 2.69
C SER A 110 4.22 -1.22 1.39
N ASN A 111 4.82 -0.38 0.57
CA ASN A 111 4.32 -0.02 -0.75
C ASN A 111 4.33 -1.22 -1.71
N GLU A 112 5.39 -2.01 -1.73
CA GLU A 112 5.48 -3.21 -2.56
C GLU A 112 4.42 -4.24 -2.19
N GLN A 113 4.22 -4.51 -0.89
CA GLN A 113 3.16 -5.41 -0.41
C GLN A 113 1.75 -4.91 -0.74
N ALA A 114 1.54 -3.60 -0.72
CA ALA A 114 0.24 -3.02 -1.08
C ALA A 114 0.01 -3.16 -2.59
N ARG A 115 1.02 -2.81 -3.39
CA ARG A 115 1.00 -2.93 -4.84
C ARG A 115 0.78 -4.37 -5.27
N GLU A 116 1.44 -5.34 -4.66
CA GLU A 116 1.26 -6.77 -4.96
C GLU A 116 -0.21 -7.20 -4.81
N ARG A 117 -0.90 -6.70 -3.78
CA ARG A 117 -2.32 -7.00 -3.55
C ARG A 117 -3.25 -6.28 -4.53
N ASP A 118 -2.97 -5.02 -4.81
CA ASP A 118 -3.73 -4.20 -5.75
C ASP A 118 -2.77 -3.30 -6.55
N PRO A 119 -2.71 -3.42 -7.89
CA PRO A 119 -1.85 -2.56 -8.72
C PRO A 119 -2.14 -1.05 -8.59
N MET A 120 -3.32 -0.68 -8.09
CA MET A 120 -3.71 0.71 -7.82
C MET A 120 -3.24 1.21 -6.46
N ASP A 121 -2.97 0.35 -5.48
CA ASP A 121 -2.41 0.72 -4.16
C ASP A 121 -0.91 1.02 -4.30
N ARG A 122 -0.52 2.29 -4.43
CA ARG A 122 0.89 2.67 -4.53
C ARG A 122 1.22 4.09 -4.10
N ILE A 123 2.48 4.28 -3.74
CA ILE A 123 3.13 5.58 -3.62
C ILE A 123 3.24 6.19 -5.03
N LEU A 124 2.71 7.41 -5.17
CA LEU A 124 2.69 8.17 -6.41
C LEU A 124 4.00 8.95 -6.59
N TRP A 125 4.42 9.66 -5.55
CA TRP A 125 5.73 10.32 -5.47
C TRP A 125 6.17 10.53 -4.02
N THR A 126 7.42 10.99 -3.86
CA THR A 126 8.04 11.28 -2.58
C THR A 126 8.83 12.57 -2.69
N GLU A 127 8.81 13.38 -1.64
CA GLU A 127 9.59 14.61 -1.50
C GLU A 127 10.47 14.46 -0.25
N ASP A 128 11.79 14.50 -0.44
CA ASP A 128 12.76 14.40 0.65
C ASP A 128 13.38 15.79 0.91
N LYS A 129 13.14 16.33 2.11
CA LYS A 129 13.69 17.60 2.59
C LYS A 129 14.79 17.39 3.65
N GLY A 130 15.40 16.21 3.69
CA GLY A 130 16.47 15.86 4.62
C GLY A 130 15.92 15.23 5.90
N ASN A 131 15.38 16.04 6.80
CA ASN A 131 14.78 15.62 8.07
C ASN A 131 13.27 15.34 7.98
N GLU A 132 12.62 15.78 6.91
CA GLU A 132 11.21 15.55 6.64
C GLU A 132 11.08 14.86 5.27
N VAL A 133 10.36 13.74 5.24
CA VAL A 133 10.02 13.04 4.01
C VAL A 133 8.51 13.04 3.86
N ARG A 134 8.00 13.57 2.75
CA ARG A 134 6.58 13.53 2.39
C ARG A 134 6.35 12.47 1.34
N ILE A 135 5.35 11.63 1.56
CA ILE A 135 5.00 10.52 0.68
C ILE A 135 3.53 10.66 0.33
N PHE A 136 3.24 10.64 -0.96
CA PHE A 136 1.88 10.80 -1.48
C PHE A 136 1.41 9.48 -2.07
N THR A 137 0.23 9.02 -1.67
CA THR A 137 -0.31 7.70 -2.04
C THR A 137 -1.61 7.85 -2.82
N SER A 138 -1.88 6.87 -3.69
CA SER A 138 -3.15 6.79 -4.41
C SER A 138 -4.34 6.61 -3.49
N GLU A 139 -4.14 5.99 -2.33
CA GLU A 139 -5.21 5.57 -1.43
C GLU A 139 -4.91 6.03 0.00
N ASN A 140 -5.94 6.48 0.72
CA ASN A 140 -5.86 6.92 2.11
C ASN A 140 -5.34 5.83 3.05
N GLN A 141 -5.87 4.61 2.87
CA GLN A 141 -5.56 3.48 3.73
C GLN A 141 -4.10 3.04 3.60
N LEU A 142 -3.46 3.28 2.45
CA LEU A 142 -2.05 3.00 2.26
C LEU A 142 -1.18 3.90 3.15
N ALA A 143 -1.44 5.20 3.20
CA ALA A 143 -0.71 6.13 4.08
C ALA A 143 -0.84 5.72 5.56
N VAL A 144 -2.07 5.38 6.01
CA VAL A 144 -2.35 4.91 7.38
C VAL A 144 -1.60 3.61 7.69
N ARG A 145 -1.64 2.65 6.77
CA ARG A 145 -0.96 1.35 6.92
C ARG A 145 0.54 1.52 7.05
N ILE A 146 1.16 2.37 6.23
CA ILE A 146 2.59 2.68 6.32
C ILE A 146 2.91 3.35 7.65
N GLY A 147 2.11 4.34 8.09
CA GLY A 147 2.30 5.02 9.37
C GLY A 147 2.27 4.07 10.57
N LYS A 148 1.26 3.17 10.65
CA LYS A 148 1.19 2.14 11.70
C LYS A 148 2.35 1.15 11.64
N LYS A 149 2.82 0.81 10.42
CA LYS A 149 3.97 -0.07 10.26
C LYS A 149 5.26 0.57 10.76
N LEU A 150 5.45 1.85 10.49
CA LEU A 150 6.57 2.63 11.03
C LEU A 150 6.47 2.73 12.56
N GLU A 151 5.30 3.05 13.11
CA GLU A 151 5.11 3.14 14.56
C GLU A 151 5.51 1.85 15.29
N SER A 152 5.08 0.70 14.76
CA SER A 152 5.42 -0.62 15.31
C SER A 152 6.87 -1.04 15.08
N SER A 153 7.56 -0.49 14.07
CA SER A 153 8.94 -0.87 13.73
C SER A 153 9.99 0.01 14.42
N PHE A 154 9.60 1.21 14.87
CA PHE A 154 10.50 2.19 15.48
C PHE A 154 10.00 2.59 16.88
N PRO A 155 10.49 1.93 17.95
CA PRO A 155 10.12 2.27 19.32
C PRO A 155 10.40 3.73 19.67
N GLY A 156 9.48 4.38 20.38
CA GLY A 156 9.55 5.81 20.70
C GLY A 156 9.01 6.73 19.61
N SER A 157 8.72 6.20 18.41
CA SER A 157 8.02 6.98 17.40
C SER A 157 6.57 7.30 17.81
N LYS A 158 6.02 8.35 17.23
CA LYS A 158 4.67 8.84 17.54
C LYS A 158 3.88 9.04 16.26
N LEU A 159 2.72 8.42 16.17
CA LEU A 159 1.81 8.50 15.03
C LEU A 159 0.63 9.44 15.33
N LYS A 160 0.27 10.27 14.35
CA LYS A 160 -0.94 11.09 14.38
C LYS A 160 -1.64 11.03 13.03
N ILE A 161 -2.92 10.68 13.02
CA ILE A 161 -3.72 10.57 11.80
C ILE A 161 -4.78 11.67 11.83
N LYS A 162 -4.86 12.45 10.75
CA LYS A 162 -5.87 13.49 10.54
C LYS A 162 -6.58 13.22 9.22
N HIS A 163 -7.90 13.24 9.21
CA HIS A 163 -8.68 13.21 7.98
C HIS A 163 -9.08 14.65 7.64
N THR A 164 -8.82 15.08 6.41
CA THR A 164 -9.13 16.43 5.90
C THR A 164 -10.06 16.30 4.71
N GLY A 165 -11.26 16.86 4.78
CA GLY A 165 -12.30 16.57 3.79
C GLY A 165 -12.80 15.12 3.90
N GLU A 166 -13.56 14.67 2.91
CA GLU A 166 -14.10 13.30 2.89
C GLU A 166 -13.02 12.25 2.53
N ASP A 167 -12.04 12.63 1.69
CA ASP A 167 -11.18 11.66 0.99
C ASP A 167 -9.67 11.85 1.18
N ILE A 168 -9.18 12.68 2.12
CA ILE A 168 -7.72 12.85 2.32
C ILE A 168 -7.30 12.48 3.75
N ALA A 169 -6.40 11.49 3.85
CA ALA A 169 -5.77 11.07 5.11
C ALA A 169 -4.33 11.61 5.20
N ARG A 170 -4.09 12.49 6.19
CA ARG A 170 -2.77 12.97 6.57
C ARG A 170 -2.23 12.21 7.77
N VAL A 171 -1.09 11.59 7.59
CA VAL A 171 -0.43 10.79 8.61
C VAL A 171 0.89 11.44 8.96
N TYR A 172 1.11 11.73 10.23
CA TYR A 172 2.33 12.31 10.75
C TYR A 172 3.03 11.28 11.61
N ILE A 173 4.33 11.08 11.39
CA ILE A 173 5.14 10.22 12.25
C ILE A 173 6.48 10.87 12.56
N GLY A 174 6.78 10.99 13.85
CA GLY A 174 8.10 11.40 14.34
C GLY A 174 8.91 10.18 14.72
N VAL A 175 10.10 9.99 14.12
CA VAL A 175 11.06 8.95 14.49
C VAL A 175 12.19 9.60 15.30
N ILE A 176 12.21 9.30 16.60
CA ILE A 176 13.14 9.90 17.58
C ILE A 176 14.28 8.95 17.94
N ARG A 177 15.33 9.51 18.53
CA ARG A 177 16.51 8.78 18.98
C ARG A 177 16.26 8.15 20.35
N GLY A 178 15.80 6.90 20.38
CA GLY A 178 15.70 6.11 21.62
C GLY A 178 14.78 6.68 22.71
N PRO A 179 14.68 6.00 23.87
CA PRO A 179 13.62 6.24 24.87
C PRO A 179 13.80 7.49 25.75
N ARG A 180 14.66 8.45 25.37
CA ARG A 180 15.06 9.58 26.24
C ARG A 180 14.92 10.98 25.66
N ASP A 181 14.30 11.15 24.49
CA ASP A 181 14.09 12.49 23.93
C ASP A 181 12.64 12.95 24.11
N ASP A 182 12.49 14.15 24.69
CA ASP A 182 11.32 14.66 25.39
C ASP A 182 10.02 14.78 24.56
N LEU A 183 8.92 14.63 25.30
CA LEU A 183 7.58 14.24 24.82
C LEU A 183 6.73 15.32 24.13
N ASN A 184 7.24 16.49 23.73
CA ASN A 184 6.35 17.66 23.53
C ASN A 184 6.22 18.29 22.14
N GLU A 185 6.65 17.70 21.03
CA GLU A 185 6.41 18.33 19.70
C GLU A 185 6.10 17.31 18.58
N ILE A 186 4.80 17.13 18.28
CA ILE A 186 4.22 16.72 16.97
C ILE A 186 2.88 17.43 16.72
#